data_AF-A0A162KQT0-F1
#
_entry.id   AF-A0A162KQT0-F1
#
_cell.length_a   1.000
_cell.length_b   1.000
_cell.length_c   1.000
_cell.angle_alpha   90.00
_cell.angle_beta   90.00
_cell.angle_gamma   90.00
#
_symmetry.space_group_name_H-M   'P 1'
#
loop_
_entity.id
_entity.type
_entity.pdbx_description
1 polymer ?
#
loop_
_entity_poly.entity_id
_entity_poly.type
_entity_poly.pdbx_seq_one_letter_code
_entity_poly.pdbx_strand_id
1 'polypeptide(L)'
;MNSQTWRPKDWKRLLIVPTLILCCVLLASCGPKTGGSAQEEGQALQAAPAGQGDQKEIVENEQGAANSGGQAVDPVMAVRSESSIQATIQEVEGQSVVTNPEAITVIVNKQRGLPEGYEPKDLVEPNVPFSFDGPHEKRMMRKEAAEALEELFAGAEADGIELRAVSGYRSYDRQKVIYETNVRNRGEEAASRVSSTPGNSEHQTGLAMDVSSPSVGNVLEESFGQTVEGKWLAEHASEYGFVIRYLEGAEDRTGYVYEPWHIRYIGTDIAPDLADSVLTVEEYFDETNIKL
;
A
#
# COMPACT_ATOMS: atom_id res chain seq x y z
N MET A 1 -25.30 1.50 -27.77
CA MET A 1 -26.52 1.58 -26.92
C MET A 1 -26.51 0.31 -26.08
N ASN A 2 -26.22 0.26 -24.79
CA ASN A 2 -26.25 1.24 -23.70
C ASN A 2 -24.98 1.09 -22.86
N SER A 3 -24.28 2.20 -22.57
CA SER A 3 -23.29 2.26 -21.50
C SER A 3 -24.00 2.66 -20.21
N GLN A 4 -24.09 1.75 -19.25
CA GLN A 4 -24.41 2.14 -17.87
C GLN A 4 -23.12 2.65 -17.22
N THR A 5 -23.09 3.95 -16.99
CA THR A 5 -22.04 4.60 -16.20
C THR A 5 -22.38 4.42 -14.73
N TRP A 6 -21.48 3.77 -13.99
CA TRP A 6 -21.58 3.63 -12.54
C TRP A 6 -21.11 4.93 -11.87
N ARG A 7 -21.89 5.44 -10.91
CA ARG A 7 -21.52 6.54 -10.01
C ARG A 7 -21.57 6.01 -8.58
N PRO A 8 -20.51 6.17 -7.75
CA PRO A 8 -20.59 5.84 -6.33
C PRO A 8 -21.51 6.85 -5.63
N LYS A 9 -22.43 6.33 -4.81
CA LYS A 9 -23.42 7.12 -4.05
C LYS A 9 -22.83 7.63 -2.74
N ASP A 10 -23.17 8.87 -2.43
CA ASP A 10 -22.91 9.57 -1.17
C ASP A 10 -23.37 8.78 0.07
N TRP A 11 -22.45 8.47 0.97
CA TRP A 11 -22.74 7.87 2.28
C TRP A 11 -22.54 8.93 3.38
N LYS A 12 -23.54 9.80 3.56
CA LYS A 12 -23.69 10.57 4.79
C LYS A 12 -25.06 10.29 5.40
N ARG A 13 -25.01 9.88 6.69
CA ARG A 13 -26.08 9.79 7.71
C ARG A 13 -26.81 8.44 7.79
N LEU A 14 -26.63 7.71 8.89
CA LEU A 14 -27.54 7.75 10.06
C LEU A 14 -27.00 6.90 11.23
N LEU A 15 -26.85 7.55 12.39
CA LEU A 15 -26.69 6.94 13.72
C LEU A 15 -28.02 6.34 14.19
N ILE A 16 -28.05 5.09 14.66
CA ILE A 16 -28.96 4.62 15.72
C ILE A 16 -28.26 3.52 16.55
N VAL A 17 -27.97 3.83 17.81
CA VAL A 17 -27.59 2.89 18.88
C VAL A 17 -28.87 2.43 19.60
N PRO A 18 -29.06 1.14 19.92
CA PRO A 18 -29.98 0.74 20.98
C PRO A 18 -29.22 0.26 22.21
N THR A 19 -29.37 1.03 23.28
CA THR A 19 -29.06 0.69 24.67
C THR A 19 -29.96 -0.46 25.13
N LEU A 20 -29.39 -1.52 25.69
CA LEU A 20 -30.13 -2.57 26.41
C LEU A 20 -29.72 -2.57 27.89
N ILE A 21 -30.68 -2.17 28.71
CA ILE A 21 -30.70 -2.23 30.17
C ILE A 21 -31.39 -3.55 30.58
N LEU A 22 -31.15 -3.95 31.85
CA LEU A 22 -31.84 -4.97 32.67
C LEU A 22 -31.14 -6.34 32.67
N CYS A 23 -30.90 -7.04 33.79
CA CYS A 23 -31.62 -7.06 35.06
C CYS A 23 -30.74 -7.63 36.19
N CYS A 24 -31.00 -7.18 37.42
CA CYS A 24 -30.41 -7.67 38.68
C CYS A 24 -30.81 -9.11 39.01
N VAL A 25 -29.88 -9.91 39.55
CA VAL A 25 -30.19 -10.93 40.56
C VAL A 25 -29.11 -10.93 41.64
N LEU A 26 -29.55 -10.59 42.85
CA LEU A 26 -28.82 -10.76 44.12
C LEU A 26 -29.01 -12.18 44.62
N LEU A 27 -27.93 -12.83 45.11
CA LEU A 27 -28.01 -13.79 46.21
C LEU A 27 -26.81 -13.63 47.14
N ALA A 28 -27.12 -13.52 48.42
CA ALA A 28 -26.23 -13.32 49.55
C ALA A 28 -25.71 -14.65 50.12
N SER A 29 -24.53 -14.63 50.78
CA SER A 29 -24.30 -15.39 52.01
C SER A 29 -23.05 -14.90 52.76
N CYS A 30 -23.13 -14.97 54.09
CA CYS A 30 -22.30 -14.33 55.11
C CYS A 30 -21.04 -15.10 55.52
N GLY A 31 -20.08 -14.39 56.14
CA GLY A 31 -19.16 -14.95 57.13
C GLY A 31 -18.11 -13.93 57.62
N PRO A 32 -18.04 -13.57 58.92
CA PRO A 32 -17.02 -12.66 59.44
C PRO A 32 -15.95 -13.39 60.26
N LYS A 33 -14.66 -13.05 60.08
CA LYS A 33 -13.60 -13.14 61.12
C LYS A 33 -12.47 -12.12 60.87
N THR A 34 -12.49 -11.08 61.71
CA THR A 34 -11.38 -10.46 62.47
C THR A 34 -9.95 -10.44 61.91
N GLY A 35 -9.37 -9.23 61.82
CA GLY A 35 -7.96 -8.99 62.13
C GLY A 35 -7.28 -7.84 61.38
N GLY A 36 -7.02 -6.73 62.07
CA GLY A 36 -5.71 -6.04 62.01
C GLY A 36 -5.47 -4.85 61.08
N SER A 37 -5.49 -3.66 61.70
CA SER A 37 -4.54 -2.51 61.61
C SER A 37 -4.49 -1.52 60.42
N ALA A 38 -4.52 -0.23 60.83
CA ALA A 38 -4.01 1.04 60.22
C ALA A 38 -4.88 1.66 59.08
N GLN A 39 -5.58 2.82 59.18
CA GLN A 39 -5.23 4.23 59.53
C GLN A 39 -3.95 4.71 58.81
N GLU A 40 -3.88 5.81 58.05
CA GLU A 40 -4.56 7.13 57.99
C GLU A 40 -4.33 7.74 56.57
N GLU A 41 -5.32 8.44 55.96
CA GLU A 41 -5.46 9.92 55.80
C GLU A 41 -4.27 10.65 55.11
N GLY A 42 -4.43 11.65 54.24
CA GLY A 42 -5.54 12.51 53.82
C GLY A 42 -5.17 13.22 52.48
N GLN A 43 -6.14 13.60 51.65
CA GLN A 43 -6.83 14.90 51.59
C GLN A 43 -6.30 15.85 50.50
N ALA A 44 -7.25 16.60 49.95
CA ALA A 44 -7.26 17.30 48.67
C ALA A 44 -6.97 18.81 48.80
N LEU A 45 -7.35 19.56 47.75
CA LEU A 45 -7.55 21.03 47.62
C LEU A 45 -6.36 21.74 46.93
N GLN A 46 -6.50 22.77 46.08
CA GLN A 46 -7.61 23.47 45.43
C GLN A 46 -7.02 24.41 44.34
N ALA A 47 -7.89 24.97 43.51
CA ALA A 47 -7.61 25.81 42.36
C ALA A 47 -7.43 27.33 42.63
N ALA A 48 -6.93 28.02 41.58
CA ALA A 48 -7.19 29.42 41.15
C ALA A 48 -6.53 30.56 41.97
N PRO A 49 -6.38 31.82 41.44
CA PRO A 49 -7.15 32.44 40.35
C PRO A 49 -6.38 33.37 39.36
N ALA A 50 -7.18 34.00 38.49
CA ALA A 50 -6.88 34.92 37.40
C ALA A 50 -6.87 36.42 37.80
N GLY A 51 -6.36 37.27 36.88
CA GLY A 51 -6.63 38.72 36.72
C GLY A 51 -6.04 39.16 35.35
N GLN A 52 -6.81 39.62 34.35
CA GLN A 52 -7.45 40.93 34.14
C GLN A 52 -6.40 42.07 34.08
N GLY A 53 -6.24 42.92 33.06
CA GLY A 53 -6.79 43.14 31.72
C GLY A 53 -6.09 44.39 31.15
N ASP A 54 -6.14 44.65 29.84
CA ASP A 54 -6.29 46.01 29.29
C ASP A 54 -6.39 46.01 27.75
N GLN A 55 -7.32 46.82 27.23
CA GLN A 55 -7.47 47.13 25.81
C GLN A 55 -6.66 48.38 25.48
N LYS A 56 -5.96 48.38 24.34
CA LYS A 56 -5.62 49.61 23.63
C LYS A 56 -5.53 49.37 22.13
N GLU A 57 -6.46 49.99 21.42
CA GLU A 57 -6.54 50.09 19.97
C GLU A 57 -5.63 51.25 19.51
N ILE A 58 -4.79 51.02 18.50
CA ILE A 58 -4.13 52.07 17.69
C ILE A 58 -4.19 51.62 16.22
N VAL A 59 -4.63 52.54 15.37
CA VAL A 59 -4.88 52.42 13.93
C VAL A 59 -3.73 53.05 13.12
N GLU A 60 -3.51 52.54 11.89
CA GLU A 60 -2.74 53.11 10.75
C GLU A 60 -1.19 53.11 10.85
N ASN A 61 -0.36 52.90 9.81
CA ASN A 61 -0.49 52.71 8.36
C ASN A 61 0.85 52.11 7.80
N GLU A 62 0.80 51.47 6.63
CA GLU A 62 1.85 51.33 5.60
C GLU A 62 3.29 50.84 5.91
N GLN A 63 3.68 49.69 5.34
CA GLN A 63 4.72 49.56 4.28
C GLN A 63 5.12 48.11 4.01
N GLY A 64 5.31 47.79 2.73
CA GLY A 64 5.49 46.45 2.21
C GLY A 64 6.71 45.70 2.74
N ALA A 65 6.50 44.43 3.01
CA ALA A 65 7.54 43.41 2.99
C ALA A 65 7.05 42.32 2.05
N ALA A 66 7.78 42.13 0.95
CA ALA A 66 7.63 40.98 0.08
C ALA A 66 7.79 39.72 0.94
N ASN A 67 6.69 39.01 1.18
CA ASN A 67 6.75 37.70 1.79
C ASN A 67 7.05 36.72 0.67
N SER A 68 8.34 36.43 0.47
CA SER A 68 8.79 35.20 -0.19
C SER A 68 8.40 34.03 0.70
N GLY A 69 7.11 33.67 0.68
CA GLY A 69 6.61 32.44 1.28
C GLY A 69 7.06 31.29 0.40
N GLY A 70 8.22 30.70 0.71
CA GLY A 70 8.48 29.33 0.26
C GLY A 70 7.41 28.46 0.89
N GLN A 71 6.42 28.03 0.13
CA GLN A 71 5.52 26.96 0.56
C GLN A 71 6.40 25.76 0.91
N ALA A 72 6.21 25.20 2.10
CA ALA A 72 6.76 23.89 2.41
C ALA A 72 6.24 22.93 1.33
N VAL A 73 7.15 22.37 0.53
CA VAL A 73 6.81 21.40 -0.49
C VAL A 73 6.20 20.19 0.22
N ASP A 74 5.01 19.79 -0.20
CA ASP A 74 4.36 18.57 0.28
C ASP A 74 5.33 17.38 0.09
N PRO A 75 5.68 16.63 1.16
CA PRO A 75 6.61 15.51 1.07
C PRO A 75 6.22 14.47 0.01
N VAL A 76 4.92 14.21 -0.17
CA VAL A 76 4.42 13.29 -1.21
C VAL A 76 4.75 13.84 -2.60
N MET A 77 4.51 15.13 -2.81
CA MET A 77 4.80 15.79 -4.09
C MET A 77 6.31 15.84 -4.39
N ALA A 78 7.15 16.03 -3.38
CA ALA A 78 8.60 15.97 -3.54
C ALA A 78 9.05 14.56 -3.99
N VAL A 79 8.58 13.51 -3.30
CA VAL A 79 8.90 12.12 -3.66
C VAL A 79 8.39 11.78 -5.06
N ARG A 80 7.18 12.22 -5.43
CA ARG A 80 6.64 12.05 -6.78
C ARG A 80 7.51 12.70 -7.84
N SER A 81 7.95 13.94 -7.62
CA SER A 81 8.80 14.66 -8.56
C SER A 81 10.18 14.02 -8.69
N GLU A 82 10.79 13.59 -7.58
CA GLU A 82 12.10 12.92 -7.60
C GLU A 82 12.04 11.53 -8.25
N SER A 83 10.90 10.86 -8.12
CA SER A 83 10.65 9.52 -8.67
C SER A 83 9.95 9.55 -10.02
N SER A 84 9.79 10.72 -10.64
CA SER A 84 9.01 10.86 -11.87
C SER A 84 9.57 9.98 -12.98
N ILE A 85 8.71 9.55 -13.91
CA ILE A 85 9.15 8.65 -14.97
C ILE A 85 10.24 9.28 -15.85
N GLN A 86 10.09 10.56 -16.12
CA GLN A 86 11.00 11.35 -16.93
C GLN A 86 12.33 11.63 -16.20
N ALA A 87 12.32 11.83 -14.88
CA ALA A 87 13.53 12.11 -14.10
C ALA A 87 14.39 10.86 -13.84
N THR A 88 13.78 9.66 -13.87
CA THR A 88 14.40 8.43 -13.38
C THR A 88 14.75 7.42 -14.48
N ILE A 89 14.94 7.89 -15.71
CA ILE A 89 15.24 7.05 -16.87
C ILE A 89 16.52 7.50 -17.58
N GLN A 90 17.27 6.53 -18.10
CA GLN A 90 18.41 6.75 -18.98
C GLN A 90 18.44 5.71 -20.11
N GLU A 91 19.09 6.03 -21.22
CA GLU A 91 19.29 5.09 -22.32
C GLU A 91 20.64 4.36 -22.17
N VAL A 92 20.61 3.03 -22.12
CA VAL A 92 21.79 2.17 -22.08
C VAL A 92 21.66 1.15 -23.21
N GLU A 93 22.57 1.19 -24.18
CA GLU A 93 22.58 0.27 -25.33
C GLU A 93 21.23 0.22 -26.11
N GLY A 94 20.50 1.34 -26.13
CA GLY A 94 19.19 1.45 -26.79
C GLY A 94 18.01 0.86 -25.98
N GLN A 95 18.23 0.60 -24.69
CA GLN A 95 17.19 0.22 -23.73
C GLN A 95 17.01 1.33 -22.69
N SER A 96 15.75 1.62 -22.35
CA SER A 96 15.43 2.54 -21.28
C SER A 96 15.58 1.85 -19.92
N VAL A 97 16.54 2.33 -19.11
CA VAL A 97 16.94 1.75 -17.83
C VAL A 97 16.68 2.74 -16.71
N VAL A 98 16.12 2.26 -15.59
CA VAL A 98 15.88 3.10 -14.42
C VAL A 98 17.17 3.52 -13.72
N THR A 99 17.23 4.76 -13.25
CA THR A 99 18.42 5.31 -12.57
C THR A 99 18.38 5.19 -11.05
N ASN A 100 17.21 4.87 -10.49
CA ASN A 100 16.95 4.80 -9.05
C ASN A 100 16.46 3.39 -8.61
N PRO A 101 17.16 2.29 -8.95
CA PRO A 101 16.63 0.94 -8.80
C PRO A 101 16.35 0.53 -7.34
N GLU A 102 17.01 1.16 -6.37
CA GLU A 102 16.82 0.93 -4.92
C GLU A 102 15.64 1.71 -4.33
N ALA A 103 15.02 2.64 -5.06
CA ALA A 103 13.91 3.44 -4.55
C ALA A 103 12.66 2.56 -4.36
N ILE A 104 11.94 2.75 -3.24
CA ILE A 104 10.63 2.10 -3.02
C ILE A 104 9.63 2.45 -4.14
N THR A 105 9.77 3.65 -4.69
CA THR A 105 8.95 4.20 -5.78
C THR A 105 9.48 3.88 -7.19
N VAL A 106 10.49 3.01 -7.34
CA VAL A 106 11.04 2.66 -8.66
C VAL A 106 9.93 2.14 -9.58
N ILE A 107 9.77 2.71 -10.78
CA ILE A 107 8.77 2.25 -11.74
C ILE A 107 9.45 1.35 -12.77
N VAL A 108 9.09 0.07 -12.75
CA VAL A 108 9.53 -0.93 -13.73
C VAL A 108 8.31 -1.41 -14.49
N ASN A 109 8.40 -1.47 -15.82
CA ASN A 109 7.34 -1.96 -16.69
C ASN A 109 7.92 -2.43 -18.03
N LYS A 110 7.06 -2.65 -19.04
CA LYS A 110 7.49 -3.15 -20.37
C LYS A 110 8.43 -2.20 -21.11
N GLN A 111 8.42 -0.90 -20.80
CA GLN A 111 9.23 0.10 -21.49
C GLN A 111 10.52 0.46 -20.73
N ARG A 112 10.54 0.31 -19.40
CA ARG A 112 11.70 0.67 -18.57
C ARG A 112 12.11 -0.45 -17.61
N GLY A 113 13.36 -0.90 -17.74
CA GLY A 113 13.91 -2.03 -17.00
C GLY A 113 14.89 -1.63 -15.91
N LEU A 114 15.20 -2.59 -15.03
CA LEU A 114 16.26 -2.50 -14.04
C LEU A 114 17.65 -2.57 -14.70
N PRO A 115 18.67 -1.93 -14.10
CA PRO A 115 20.03 -2.05 -14.61
C PRO A 115 20.54 -3.49 -14.50
N GLU A 116 21.49 -3.83 -15.38
CA GLU A 116 22.11 -5.16 -15.38
C GLU A 116 22.71 -5.50 -14.00
N GLY A 117 22.48 -6.74 -13.56
CA GLY A 117 22.99 -7.24 -12.29
C GLY A 117 22.27 -6.70 -11.05
N TYR A 118 21.18 -5.93 -11.20
CA TYR A 118 20.40 -5.48 -10.05
C TYR A 118 19.77 -6.65 -9.30
N GLU A 119 20.07 -6.71 -8.02
CA GLU A 119 19.48 -7.60 -7.01
C GLU A 119 19.38 -6.82 -5.69
N PRO A 120 18.18 -6.76 -5.06
CA PRO A 120 18.03 -6.08 -3.78
C PRO A 120 18.87 -6.74 -2.68
N LYS A 121 19.50 -5.92 -1.83
CA LYS A 121 20.41 -6.40 -0.77
C LYS A 121 19.72 -6.72 0.54
N ASP A 122 18.46 -6.35 0.67
CA ASP A 122 17.65 -6.39 1.89
C ASP A 122 16.49 -7.39 1.78
N LEU A 123 16.64 -8.43 0.96
CA LEU A 123 15.65 -9.48 0.80
C LEU A 123 15.50 -10.31 2.09
N VAL A 124 14.26 -10.43 2.57
CA VAL A 124 13.86 -11.27 3.70
C VAL A 124 12.60 -12.07 3.33
N GLU A 125 12.36 -13.15 4.05
CA GLU A 125 11.10 -13.89 3.96
C GLU A 125 10.09 -13.27 4.93
N PRO A 126 8.93 -12.74 4.47
CA PRO A 126 7.88 -12.26 5.35
C PRO A 126 7.24 -13.42 6.10
N ASN A 127 6.88 -13.19 7.35
CA ASN A 127 6.20 -14.14 8.22
C ASN A 127 4.69 -14.21 7.92
N VAL A 128 4.35 -14.63 6.70
CA VAL A 128 2.96 -14.82 6.25
C VAL A 128 2.74 -16.24 5.70
N PRO A 129 1.49 -16.74 5.70
CA PRO A 129 1.17 -18.01 5.05
C PRO A 129 1.40 -17.96 3.54
N PHE A 130 2.18 -18.91 3.02
CA PHE A 130 2.40 -19.11 1.59
C PHE A 130 1.55 -20.25 1.03
N SER A 131 1.29 -20.23 -0.28
CA SER A 131 0.55 -21.32 -0.97
C SER A 131 1.37 -22.60 -1.18
N PHE A 132 2.62 -22.64 -0.69
CA PHE A 132 3.55 -23.74 -0.84
C PHE A 132 4.56 -23.76 0.31
N ASP A 133 5.14 -24.94 0.53
CA ASP A 133 6.17 -25.17 1.55
C ASP A 133 7.58 -25.15 0.96
N GLY A 134 8.57 -24.95 1.83
CA GLY A 134 9.98 -25.04 1.52
C GLY A 134 10.60 -23.74 0.99
N PRO A 135 11.94 -23.61 1.08
CA PRO A 135 12.64 -22.39 0.71
C PRO A 135 12.60 -22.15 -0.80
N HIS A 136 12.33 -20.92 -1.22
CA HIS A 136 12.35 -20.50 -2.62
C HIS A 136 12.51 -18.97 -2.71
N GLU A 137 13.21 -18.46 -3.74
CA GLU A 137 13.36 -17.01 -3.98
C GLU A 137 12.02 -16.24 -4.01
N LYS A 138 10.93 -16.88 -4.44
CA LYS A 138 9.58 -16.29 -4.52
C LYS A 138 8.91 -16.13 -3.16
N ARG A 139 9.58 -16.54 -2.08
CA ARG A 139 9.20 -16.20 -0.71
C ARG A 139 9.81 -14.88 -0.25
N MET A 140 10.77 -14.34 -0.99
CA MET A 140 11.51 -13.17 -0.54
C MET A 140 10.84 -11.87 -0.97
N MET A 141 10.96 -10.84 -0.16
CA MET A 141 10.65 -9.45 -0.49
C MET A 141 11.70 -8.54 0.13
N ARG A 142 11.81 -7.30 -0.35
CA ARG A 142 12.60 -6.29 0.37
C ARG A 142 12.02 -6.10 1.76
N LYS A 143 12.89 -5.92 2.75
CA LYS A 143 12.52 -5.90 4.18
C LYS A 143 11.32 -5.01 4.51
N GLU A 144 11.31 -3.78 4.03
CA GLU A 144 10.22 -2.83 4.31
C GLU A 144 8.86 -3.34 3.76
N ALA A 145 8.87 -3.85 2.53
CA ALA A 145 7.68 -4.44 1.92
C ALA A 145 7.26 -5.75 2.61
N ALA A 146 8.21 -6.53 3.11
CA ALA A 146 7.93 -7.76 3.86
C ALA A 146 7.20 -7.44 5.18
N GLU A 147 7.70 -6.46 5.94
CA GLU A 147 7.08 -6.01 7.21
C GLU A 147 5.67 -5.46 6.95
N ALA A 148 5.48 -4.66 5.90
CA ALA A 148 4.17 -4.17 5.51
C ALA A 148 3.21 -5.31 5.06
N LEU A 149 3.73 -6.35 4.39
CA LEU A 149 2.92 -7.50 3.98
C LEU A 149 2.43 -8.29 5.20
N GLU A 150 3.26 -8.42 6.24
CA GLU A 150 2.86 -9.05 7.50
C GLU A 150 1.70 -8.30 8.17
N GLU A 151 1.76 -6.96 8.18
CA GLU A 151 0.67 -6.12 8.69
C GLU A 151 -0.61 -6.25 7.85
N LEU A 152 -0.50 -6.26 6.52
CA LEU A 152 -1.63 -6.46 5.62
C LEU A 152 -2.31 -7.82 5.88
N PHE A 153 -1.53 -8.89 6.03
CA PHE A 153 -2.07 -10.23 6.29
C PHE A 153 -2.70 -10.33 7.69
N ALA A 154 -2.12 -9.68 8.69
CA ALA A 154 -2.71 -9.60 10.03
C ALA A 154 -4.04 -8.82 10.01
N GLY A 155 -4.12 -7.74 9.24
CA GLY A 155 -5.36 -6.99 9.00
C GLY A 155 -6.43 -7.86 8.35
N ALA A 156 -6.05 -8.60 7.30
CA ALA A 156 -6.95 -9.54 6.63
C ALA A 156 -7.48 -10.59 7.62
N GLU A 157 -6.59 -11.20 8.41
CA GLU A 157 -6.97 -12.21 9.40
C GLU A 157 -7.93 -11.65 10.46
N ALA A 158 -7.71 -10.41 10.92
CA ALA A 158 -8.60 -9.74 11.87
C ALA A 158 -10.03 -9.56 11.33
N ASP A 159 -10.18 -9.37 10.02
CA ASP A 159 -11.46 -9.28 9.33
C ASP A 159 -12.01 -10.65 8.86
N GLY A 160 -11.34 -11.74 9.22
CA GLY A 160 -11.75 -13.10 8.86
C GLY A 160 -11.44 -13.47 7.40
N ILE A 161 -10.51 -12.76 6.77
CA ILE A 161 -10.05 -12.96 5.40
C ILE A 161 -8.76 -13.78 5.41
N GLU A 162 -8.77 -14.91 4.69
CA GLU A 162 -7.60 -15.78 4.59
C GLU A 162 -6.86 -15.55 3.26
N LEU A 163 -5.67 -14.94 3.35
CA LEU A 163 -4.77 -14.73 2.23
C LEU A 163 -3.61 -15.74 2.20
N ARG A 164 -3.04 -15.92 1.01
CA ARG A 164 -1.82 -16.69 0.76
C ARG A 164 -0.88 -15.92 -0.15
N ALA A 165 0.36 -15.75 0.28
CA ALA A 165 1.43 -15.29 -0.60
C ALA A 165 1.81 -16.39 -1.60
N VAL A 166 2.00 -16.02 -2.87
CA VAL A 166 2.22 -16.99 -3.97
C VAL A 166 3.58 -16.79 -4.63
N SER A 167 3.95 -15.54 -4.93
CA SER A 167 5.21 -15.22 -5.61
C SER A 167 5.66 -13.77 -5.37
N GLY A 168 6.70 -13.60 -4.57
CA GLY A 168 7.42 -12.36 -4.32
C GLY A 168 8.59 -12.16 -5.29
N TYR A 169 9.80 -12.08 -4.76
CA TYR A 169 11.02 -11.81 -5.53
C TYR A 169 11.27 -12.86 -6.62
N ARG A 170 11.78 -12.37 -7.76
CA ARG A 170 12.19 -13.18 -8.88
C ARG A 170 13.44 -12.59 -9.51
N SER A 171 14.54 -13.33 -9.44
CA SER A 171 15.81 -12.93 -10.06
C SER A 171 15.70 -12.73 -11.57
N TYR A 172 16.64 -11.95 -12.12
CA TYR A 172 16.78 -11.74 -13.56
C TYR A 172 16.90 -13.07 -14.32
N ASP A 173 17.77 -13.97 -13.84
CA ASP A 173 18.01 -15.27 -14.47
C ASP A 173 16.75 -16.16 -14.46
N ARG A 174 15.98 -16.11 -13.37
CA ARG A 174 14.70 -16.80 -13.32
C ARG A 174 13.71 -16.23 -14.33
N GLN A 175 13.61 -14.91 -14.41
CA GLN A 175 12.74 -14.24 -15.38
C GLN A 175 13.15 -14.58 -16.82
N LYS A 176 14.46 -14.70 -17.10
CA LYS A 176 14.99 -15.16 -18.39
C LYS A 176 14.52 -16.56 -18.75
N VAL A 177 14.63 -17.52 -17.83
CA VAL A 177 14.14 -18.89 -18.06
C VAL A 177 12.64 -18.93 -18.34
N ILE A 178 11.85 -18.12 -17.61
CA ILE A 178 10.40 -18.01 -17.82
C ILE A 178 10.09 -17.43 -19.20
N TYR A 179 10.72 -16.30 -19.55
CA TYR A 179 10.52 -15.64 -20.82
C TYR A 179 10.87 -16.54 -22.00
N GLU A 180 12.07 -17.15 -22.00
CA GLU A 180 12.52 -18.07 -23.06
C GLU A 180 11.61 -19.29 -23.20
N THR A 181 11.05 -19.79 -22.10
CA THR A 181 10.08 -20.89 -22.11
C THR A 181 8.75 -20.46 -22.74
N ASN A 182 8.26 -19.26 -22.42
CA ASN A 182 7.07 -18.70 -23.04
C ASN A 182 7.25 -18.48 -24.55
N VAL A 183 8.40 -17.92 -24.95
CA VAL A 183 8.75 -17.74 -26.37
C VAL A 183 8.76 -19.08 -27.10
N ARG A 184 9.38 -20.12 -26.52
CA ARG A 184 9.43 -21.46 -27.11
C ARG A 184 8.03 -22.08 -27.30
N ASN A 185 7.13 -21.85 -26.35
CA ASN A 185 5.81 -22.47 -26.34
C ASN A 185 4.77 -21.72 -27.17
N ARG A 186 4.89 -20.39 -27.30
CA ARG A 186 3.82 -19.53 -27.83
C ARG A 186 4.28 -18.57 -28.94
N GLY A 187 5.58 -18.44 -29.16
CA GLY A 187 6.16 -17.39 -30.00
C GLY A 187 6.41 -16.09 -29.23
N GLU A 188 7.30 -15.25 -29.77
CA GLU A 188 7.80 -14.04 -29.11
C GLU A 188 6.72 -12.98 -28.89
N GLU A 189 5.88 -12.73 -29.90
CA GLU A 189 4.79 -11.76 -29.82
C GLU A 189 3.80 -12.13 -28.70
N ALA A 190 3.38 -13.39 -28.65
CA ALA A 190 2.45 -13.86 -27.62
C ALA A 190 3.11 -13.88 -26.23
N ALA A 191 4.40 -14.23 -26.13
CA ALA A 191 5.13 -14.21 -24.87
C ALA A 191 5.26 -12.79 -24.30
N SER A 192 5.56 -11.80 -25.13
CA SER A 192 5.73 -10.39 -24.72
C SER A 192 4.43 -9.74 -24.23
N ARG A 193 3.26 -10.31 -24.58
CA ARG A 193 1.97 -9.86 -24.05
C ARG A 193 1.77 -10.29 -22.60
N VAL A 194 2.18 -11.50 -22.23
CA VAL A 194 1.85 -12.14 -20.95
C VAL A 194 3.05 -12.32 -20.01
N SER A 195 4.25 -11.93 -20.43
CA SER A 195 5.48 -12.09 -19.67
C SER A 195 6.38 -10.89 -19.85
N SER A 196 6.92 -10.35 -18.76
CA SER A 196 7.98 -9.35 -18.82
C SER A 196 9.25 -9.95 -19.43
N THR A 197 9.98 -9.14 -20.18
CA THR A 197 11.39 -9.41 -20.48
C THR A 197 12.22 -9.38 -19.20
N PRO A 198 13.36 -10.09 -19.16
CA PRO A 198 14.29 -10.00 -18.02
C PRO A 198 14.70 -8.54 -17.76
N GLY A 199 14.72 -8.11 -16.51
CA GLY A 199 14.93 -6.70 -16.14
C GLY A 199 13.66 -5.86 -16.06
N ASN A 200 12.58 -6.25 -16.75
CA ASN A 200 11.32 -5.50 -16.81
C ASN A 200 10.20 -6.08 -15.92
N SER A 201 10.54 -7.00 -15.03
CA SER A 201 9.60 -7.59 -14.08
C SER A 201 9.66 -6.87 -12.75
N GLU A 202 8.52 -6.37 -12.25
CA GLU A 202 8.47 -5.77 -10.91
C GLU A 202 8.88 -6.76 -9.81
N HIS A 203 8.69 -8.07 -9.99
CA HIS A 203 9.16 -9.06 -9.01
C HIS A 203 10.67 -8.97 -8.77
N GLN A 204 11.47 -8.53 -9.74
CA GLN A 204 12.92 -8.37 -9.54
C GLN A 204 13.25 -7.21 -8.59
N THR A 205 12.33 -6.25 -8.39
CA THR A 205 12.50 -5.18 -7.39
C THR A 205 12.43 -5.71 -5.95
N GLY A 206 11.81 -6.88 -5.74
CA GLY A 206 11.45 -7.38 -4.41
C GLY A 206 10.33 -6.59 -3.72
N LEU A 207 9.65 -5.68 -4.44
CA LEU A 207 8.56 -4.85 -3.92
C LEU A 207 7.17 -5.32 -4.39
N ALA A 208 7.10 -6.37 -5.22
CA ALA A 208 5.86 -6.97 -5.68
C ALA A 208 5.62 -8.32 -5.00
N MET A 209 4.35 -8.61 -4.72
CA MET A 209 3.90 -9.91 -4.24
C MET A 209 2.61 -10.31 -4.97
N ASP A 210 2.59 -11.53 -5.49
CA ASP A 210 1.34 -12.17 -5.91
C ASP A 210 0.64 -12.76 -4.69
N VAL A 211 -0.61 -12.37 -4.47
CA VAL A 211 -1.47 -12.83 -3.36
C VAL A 211 -2.70 -13.54 -3.91
N SER A 212 -3.11 -14.63 -3.26
CA SER A 212 -4.34 -15.35 -3.58
C SER A 212 -5.03 -15.80 -2.29
N SER A 213 -6.02 -16.68 -2.38
CA SER A 213 -6.71 -17.27 -1.24
C SER A 213 -6.96 -18.78 -1.45
N PRO A 214 -7.11 -19.55 -0.36
CA PRO A 214 -7.50 -20.96 -0.46
C PRO A 214 -8.88 -21.16 -1.11
N SER A 215 -9.78 -20.16 -1.03
CA SER A 215 -11.13 -20.23 -1.61
C SER A 215 -11.14 -20.36 -3.14
N VAL A 216 -10.06 -19.93 -3.81
CA VAL A 216 -9.83 -20.14 -5.26
C VAL A 216 -8.71 -21.15 -5.52
N GLY A 217 -8.28 -21.92 -4.52
CA GLY A 217 -7.20 -22.88 -4.67
C GLY A 217 -5.82 -22.23 -4.90
N ASN A 218 -5.63 -20.99 -4.44
CA ASN A 218 -4.40 -20.21 -4.58
C ASN A 218 -3.99 -19.91 -6.04
N VAL A 219 -4.92 -19.92 -6.98
CA VAL A 219 -4.65 -19.56 -8.38
C VAL A 219 -4.50 -18.04 -8.54
N LEU A 220 -3.69 -17.63 -9.51
CA LEU A 220 -3.48 -16.23 -9.89
C LEU A 220 -4.28 -15.95 -11.15
N GLU A 221 -5.57 -15.66 -10.98
CA GLU A 221 -6.52 -15.42 -12.06
C GLU A 221 -7.44 -14.25 -11.73
N GLU A 222 -8.03 -13.62 -12.76
CA GLU A 222 -8.93 -12.46 -12.59
C GLU A 222 -10.12 -12.76 -11.67
N SER A 223 -10.52 -14.03 -11.59
CA SER A 223 -11.58 -14.51 -10.70
C SER A 223 -11.31 -14.21 -9.21
N PHE A 224 -10.04 -14.07 -8.81
CA PHE A 224 -9.66 -13.67 -7.45
C PHE A 224 -10.25 -12.31 -7.08
N GLY A 225 -10.24 -11.33 -7.99
CA GLY A 225 -10.81 -10.00 -7.74
C GLY A 225 -12.33 -9.99 -7.48
N GLN A 226 -13.02 -11.11 -7.77
CA GLN A 226 -14.45 -11.26 -7.52
C GLN A 226 -14.76 -11.92 -6.17
N THR A 227 -13.78 -12.51 -5.50
CA THR A 227 -13.95 -13.13 -4.19
C THR A 227 -14.06 -12.08 -3.09
N VAL A 228 -14.39 -12.53 -1.87
CA VAL A 228 -14.39 -11.62 -0.71
C VAL A 228 -12.98 -11.18 -0.35
N GLU A 229 -12.00 -12.06 -0.52
CA GLU A 229 -10.58 -11.81 -0.22
C GLU A 229 -9.95 -10.84 -1.22
N GLY A 230 -10.19 -11.02 -2.54
CA GLY A 230 -9.69 -10.08 -3.55
C GLY A 230 -10.33 -8.70 -3.45
N LYS A 231 -11.61 -8.61 -3.07
CA LYS A 231 -12.29 -7.34 -2.81
C LYS A 231 -11.74 -6.64 -1.58
N TRP A 232 -11.55 -7.39 -0.48
CA TRP A 232 -10.92 -6.86 0.73
C TRP A 232 -9.51 -6.34 0.42
N LEU A 233 -8.71 -7.11 -0.33
CA LEU A 233 -7.37 -6.70 -0.73
C LEU A 233 -7.40 -5.39 -1.54
N ALA A 234 -8.30 -5.27 -2.51
CA ALA A 234 -8.43 -4.06 -3.32
C ALA A 234 -8.89 -2.83 -2.52
N GLU A 235 -9.65 -3.03 -1.45
CA GLU A 235 -10.14 -1.96 -0.57
C GLU A 235 -9.07 -1.51 0.45
N HIS A 236 -8.29 -2.45 1.00
CA HIS A 236 -7.42 -2.19 2.15
C HIS A 236 -5.92 -2.17 1.84
N ALA A 237 -5.47 -2.64 0.67
CA ALA A 237 -4.03 -2.74 0.39
C ALA A 237 -3.27 -1.40 0.58
N SER A 238 -3.89 -0.27 0.22
CA SER A 238 -3.26 1.06 0.32
C SER A 238 -3.01 1.50 1.75
N GLU A 239 -3.81 1.03 2.71
CA GLU A 239 -3.63 1.29 4.14
C GLU A 239 -2.29 0.73 4.65
N TYR A 240 -1.76 -0.30 3.98
CA TYR A 240 -0.50 -0.97 4.31
C TYR A 240 0.62 -0.64 3.31
N GLY A 241 0.46 0.40 2.48
CA GLY A 241 1.50 0.81 1.52
C GLY A 241 1.54 0.01 0.21
N PHE A 242 0.52 -0.81 -0.06
CA PHE A 242 0.39 -1.59 -1.31
C PHE A 242 -0.68 -1.04 -2.24
N VAL A 243 -0.55 -1.28 -3.54
CA VAL A 243 -1.61 -1.02 -4.52
C VAL A 243 -1.85 -2.24 -5.41
N ILE A 244 -3.07 -2.40 -5.90
CA ILE A 244 -3.33 -3.30 -7.03
C ILE A 244 -2.66 -2.70 -8.26
N ARG A 245 -1.59 -3.32 -8.75
CA ARG A 245 -0.70 -2.70 -9.72
C ARG A 245 -1.30 -2.54 -11.11
N TYR A 246 -2.07 -3.54 -11.53
CA TYR A 246 -2.64 -3.64 -12.87
C TYR A 246 -4.15 -3.66 -12.77
N LEU A 247 -4.76 -2.48 -12.94
CA LEU A 247 -6.19 -2.25 -12.77
C LEU A 247 -7.00 -2.68 -14.00
N GLU A 248 -8.28 -3.00 -13.77
CA GLU A 248 -9.21 -3.33 -14.85
C GLU A 248 -9.34 -2.16 -15.85
N GLY A 249 -9.24 -2.46 -17.14
CA GLY A 249 -9.32 -1.46 -18.21
C GLY A 249 -8.07 -0.57 -18.36
N ALA A 250 -6.94 -0.90 -17.70
CA ALA A 250 -5.69 -0.12 -17.75
C ALA A 250 -4.55 -0.77 -18.55
N GLU A 251 -4.85 -1.74 -19.40
CA GLU A 251 -3.85 -2.44 -20.22
C GLU A 251 -3.12 -1.51 -21.19
N ASP A 252 -3.80 -0.51 -21.73
CA ASP A 252 -3.21 0.48 -22.64
C ASP A 252 -2.14 1.36 -21.97
N ARG A 253 -2.26 1.55 -20.66
CA ARG A 253 -1.40 2.42 -19.84
C ARG A 253 -0.29 1.64 -19.12
N THR A 254 -0.61 0.46 -18.60
CA THR A 254 0.32 -0.38 -17.84
C THR A 254 1.04 -1.42 -18.70
N GLY A 255 0.44 -1.81 -19.83
CA GLY A 255 0.88 -2.91 -20.67
C GLY A 255 0.47 -4.30 -20.18
N TYR A 256 -0.28 -4.42 -19.08
CA TYR A 256 -0.73 -5.68 -18.50
C TYR A 256 -2.25 -5.74 -18.42
N VAL A 257 -2.79 -6.95 -18.55
CA VAL A 257 -4.22 -7.21 -18.29
C VAL A 257 -4.52 -6.97 -16.80
N TYR A 258 -5.80 -7.04 -16.42
CA TYR A 258 -6.18 -6.94 -15.02
C TYR A 258 -5.55 -8.07 -14.19
N GLU A 259 -4.83 -7.72 -13.12
CA GLU A 259 -4.20 -8.68 -12.22
C GLU A 259 -4.56 -8.36 -10.76
N PRO A 260 -5.75 -8.75 -10.27
CA PRO A 260 -6.19 -8.47 -8.89
C PRO A 260 -5.29 -9.06 -7.80
N TRP A 261 -4.43 -10.00 -8.17
CA TRP A 261 -3.51 -10.68 -7.26
C TRP A 261 -2.17 -9.96 -7.11
N HIS A 262 -1.76 -9.14 -8.09
CA HIS A 262 -0.44 -8.53 -8.12
C HIS A 262 -0.46 -7.22 -7.34
N ILE A 263 0.07 -7.25 -6.11
CA ILE A 263 0.22 -6.06 -5.28
C ILE A 263 1.64 -5.51 -5.35
N ARG A 264 1.75 -4.19 -5.42
CA ARG A 264 3.02 -3.46 -5.46
C ARG A 264 3.16 -2.59 -4.22
N TYR A 265 4.20 -2.81 -3.43
CA TYR A 265 4.58 -1.93 -2.33
C TYR A 265 5.17 -0.63 -2.88
N ILE A 266 4.65 0.50 -2.41
CA ILE A 266 5.08 1.84 -2.83
C ILE A 266 5.23 2.82 -1.65
N GLY A 267 5.11 2.32 -0.42
CA GLY A 267 5.22 3.11 0.80
C GLY A 267 3.86 3.56 1.33
N THR A 268 3.75 3.69 2.65
CA THR A 268 2.52 4.01 3.38
C THR A 268 2.04 5.44 3.18
N ASP A 269 2.92 6.36 2.77
CA ASP A 269 2.52 7.73 2.43
C ASP A 269 1.98 7.85 1.00
N ILE A 270 2.55 7.10 0.05
CA ILE A 270 2.21 7.17 -1.39
C ILE A 270 1.00 6.32 -1.73
N ALA A 271 0.88 5.11 -1.18
CA ALA A 271 -0.18 4.18 -1.59
C ALA A 271 -1.60 4.74 -1.34
N PRO A 272 -1.91 5.40 -0.20
CA PRO A 272 -3.20 6.05 0.01
C PRO A 272 -3.46 7.18 -1.00
N ASP A 273 -2.49 8.06 -1.24
CA ASP A 273 -2.64 9.19 -2.18
C ASP A 273 -2.85 8.70 -3.63
N LEU A 274 -2.13 7.65 -4.02
CA LEU A 274 -2.33 6.97 -5.30
C LEU A 274 -3.73 6.36 -5.40
N ALA A 275 -4.19 5.64 -4.37
CA ALA A 275 -5.52 5.04 -4.34
C ALA A 275 -6.63 6.10 -4.47
N ASP A 276 -6.49 7.23 -3.80
CA ASP A 276 -7.44 8.35 -3.86
C ASP A 276 -7.46 9.03 -5.25
N SER A 277 -6.34 9.03 -5.97
CA SER A 277 -6.22 9.65 -7.29
C SER A 277 -6.85 8.86 -8.45
N VAL A 278 -7.17 7.58 -8.24
CA VAL A 278 -7.65 6.61 -9.26
C VAL A 278 -6.76 6.48 -10.51
N LEU A 279 -5.48 6.82 -10.39
CA LEU A 279 -4.47 6.71 -11.44
C LEU A 279 -3.76 5.35 -11.41
N THR A 280 -3.17 4.94 -12.54
CA THR A 280 -2.15 3.89 -12.50
C THR A 280 -0.86 4.42 -11.86
N VAL A 281 0.05 3.53 -11.45
CA VAL A 281 1.39 3.92 -10.99
C VAL A 281 2.11 4.74 -12.07
N GLU A 282 1.98 4.36 -13.35
CA GLU A 282 2.53 5.13 -14.45
C GLU A 282 2.00 6.56 -14.50
N GLU A 283 0.67 6.71 -14.49
CA GLU A 283 0.03 8.02 -14.58
C GLU A 283 0.36 8.89 -13.36
N TYR A 284 0.44 8.29 -12.17
CA TYR A 284 0.70 9.01 -10.92
C TYR A 284 2.12 9.60 -10.83
N PHE A 285 3.13 8.90 -11.37
CA PHE A 285 4.51 9.38 -11.45
C PHE A 285 4.85 10.07 -12.77
N ASP A 286 3.87 10.29 -13.65
CA ASP A 286 4.07 11.13 -14.83
C ASP A 286 4.08 12.61 -14.43
N GLU A 287 5.11 13.35 -14.84
CA GLU A 287 5.24 14.79 -14.57
C GLU A 287 4.01 15.61 -15.00
N THR A 288 3.30 15.18 -16.05
CA THR A 288 2.06 15.84 -16.50
C THR A 288 0.93 15.80 -15.45
N ASN A 289 0.99 14.87 -14.51
CA ASN A 289 0.03 14.69 -13.41
C ASN A 289 0.60 15.15 -12.05
N ILE A 290 1.83 15.67 -12.00
CA ILE A 290 2.45 16.25 -10.82
C ILE A 290 2.24 17.77 -10.90
N LYS A 291 1.18 18.27 -10.26
CA LYS A 291 0.91 19.71 -10.18
C LYS A 291 1.70 20.32 -9.03
N LEU A 292 2.87 20.88 -9.33
CA LEU A 292 3.62 21.73 -8.39
C LEU A 292 2.87 23.04 -8.09
#